data_AF-A1TMX9-F1
#
_entry.id   AF-A1TMX9-F1
#
_cell.length_a   1.000
_cell.length_b   1.000
_cell.length_c   1.000
_cell.angle_alpha   90.00
_cell.angle_beta   90.00
_cell.angle_gamma   90.00
#
_symmetry.space_group_name_H-M   'P 1'
#
loop_
_entity.id
_entity.type
_entity.pdbx_description
1 polymer ?
#
loop_
_entity_poly.entity_id
_entity_poly.type
_entity_poly.pdbx_seq_one_letter_code
_entity_poly.pdbx_strand_id
1 'polypeptide(L)'
;MTPLQIILLVSLAANGLLGWAYLGERDAATEARAAVSAKGQELAGVRGAAEACSASVDEMRTLANKRAETAAPARRAAADRAADHNRKADTILAVPPAVPGDACASAQHRVDAWLLGRARP
;
A
#
# COMPACT_ATOMS: atom_id res chain seq x y z
N MET A 1 60.31 22.02 -54.21
CA MET A 1 59.62 22.60 -53.05
C MET A 1 60.58 23.46 -52.27
N THR A 2 60.19 24.67 -51.90
CA THR A 2 61.01 25.53 -51.04
C THR A 2 60.85 25.12 -49.57
N PRO A 3 61.84 25.38 -48.70
CA PRO A 3 61.75 25.07 -47.27
C PRO A 3 60.52 25.69 -46.59
N LEU A 4 60.09 26.87 -47.06
CA LEU A 4 58.90 27.55 -46.55
C LEU A 4 57.60 26.79 -46.85
N GLN A 5 57.50 26.14 -48.02
CA GLN A 5 56.35 25.31 -48.38
C GLN A 5 56.25 24.06 -47.49
N ILE A 6 57.40 23.46 -47.15
CA ILE A 6 57.44 22.28 -46.26
C ILE A 6 56.94 22.66 -44.87
N ILE A 7 57.39 23.78 -44.31
CA ILE A 7 56.98 24.25 -42.98
C ILE A 7 55.46 24.53 -42.94
N LEU A 8 54.93 25.17 -43.99
CA LEU A 8 53.49 25.46 -44.10
C LEU A 8 52.64 24.18 -44.13
N LEU A 9 53.07 23.17 -44.91
CA LEU A 9 52.37 21.90 -44.98
C LEU A 9 52.41 21.15 -43.64
N VAL A 10 53.55 21.15 -42.95
CA VAL A 10 53.68 20.55 -41.61
C VAL A 10 52.76 21.25 -40.61
N SER A 11 52.68 22.58 -40.66
CA SER A 11 51.79 23.35 -39.78
C SER A 11 50.32 23.02 -40.03
N LEU A 12 49.88 22.95 -41.30
CA LEU A 12 48.51 22.59 -41.64
C LEU A 12 48.16 21.16 -41.20
N ALA A 13 49.08 20.20 -41.43
CA ALA A 13 48.89 18.82 -40.99
C ALA A 13 48.79 18.72 -39.46
N ALA A 14 49.65 19.43 -38.72
CA ALA A 14 49.61 19.46 -37.26
C ALA A 14 48.29 20.06 -36.72
N ASN A 15 47.80 21.15 -37.32
CA ASN A 15 46.52 21.75 -36.94
C ASN A 15 45.34 20.84 -37.28
N GLY A 16 45.37 20.16 -38.42
CA GLY A 16 44.34 19.17 -38.80
C GLY A 16 44.27 18.00 -37.82
N LEU A 17 45.43 17.45 -37.42
CA LEU A 17 45.52 16.38 -36.44
C LEU A 17 45.04 16.84 -35.05
N LEU A 18 45.43 18.03 -34.61
CA LEU A 18 44.99 18.60 -33.33
C LEU A 18 43.46 18.81 -33.32
N GLY A 19 42.91 19.38 -34.39
CA GLY A 19 41.47 19.58 -34.54
C GLY A 19 40.70 18.26 -34.53
N TRP A 20 41.21 17.23 -35.18
CA TRP A 20 40.62 15.89 -35.18
C TRP A 20 40.65 15.25 -33.78
N ALA A 21 41.79 15.33 -33.08
CA ALA A 21 41.92 14.84 -31.71
C ALA A 21 40.96 15.56 -30.75
N TYR A 22 40.86 16.89 -30.87
CA TYR A 22 39.93 17.69 -30.07
C TYR A 22 38.47 17.30 -30.29
N LEU A 23 38.06 17.07 -31.55
CA LEU A 23 36.69 16.63 -31.85
C LEU A 23 36.40 15.25 -31.22
N GLY A 24 37.34 14.31 -31.32
CA GLY A 24 37.20 13.00 -30.68
C GLY A 24 37.02 13.08 -29.16
N GLU A 25 37.84 13.89 -28.49
CA GLU A 25 37.74 14.08 -27.04
C GLU A 25 36.44 14.81 -26.64
N ARG A 26 36.03 15.81 -27.41
CA ARG A 26 34.78 16.55 -27.18
C ARG A 26 33.56 15.63 -27.32
N ASP A 27 33.55 14.79 -28.33
CA ASP A 27 32.43 13.88 -28.59
C ASP A 27 32.36 12.80 -27.50
N ALA A 28 33.49 12.24 -27.07
CA ALA A 28 33.57 11.33 -25.93
C ALA A 28 33.08 11.99 -24.62
N ALA A 29 33.47 13.24 -24.36
CA ALA A 29 33.00 13.99 -23.20
C ALA A 29 31.48 14.29 -23.27
N THR A 30 30.95 14.52 -24.47
CA THR A 30 29.52 14.76 -24.69
C THR A 30 28.71 13.49 -24.47
N GLU A 31 29.19 12.36 -24.97
CA GLU A 31 28.59 11.04 -24.74
C GLU A 31 28.59 10.67 -23.25
N ALA A 32 29.72 10.87 -22.57
CA ALA A 32 29.83 10.62 -21.13
C ALA A 32 28.82 11.47 -20.33
N ARG A 33 28.69 12.76 -20.66
CA ARG A 33 27.70 13.65 -20.02
C ARG A 33 26.27 13.20 -20.30
N ALA A 34 25.98 12.81 -21.54
CA ALA A 34 24.67 12.29 -21.92
C ALA A 34 24.33 11.02 -21.12
N ALA A 35 25.26 10.08 -21.01
CA ALA A 35 25.09 8.85 -20.23
C ALA A 35 24.82 9.15 -18.74
N VAL A 36 25.59 10.06 -18.13
CA VAL A 36 25.37 10.48 -16.73
C VAL A 36 24.00 11.13 -16.56
N SER A 37 23.58 12.02 -17.46
CA SER A 37 22.27 12.67 -17.40
C SER A 37 21.12 11.65 -17.54
N ALA A 38 21.25 10.67 -18.44
CA ALA A 38 20.26 9.63 -18.64
C ALA A 38 20.11 8.78 -17.37
N LYS A 39 21.21 8.42 -16.72
CA LYS A 39 21.20 7.70 -15.43
C LYS A 39 20.63 8.55 -14.29
N GLY A 40 20.92 9.85 -14.28
CA GLY A 40 20.30 10.78 -13.33
C GLY A 40 18.77 10.82 -13.48
N GLN A 41 18.28 10.86 -14.71
CA GLN A 41 16.84 10.86 -14.99
C GLN A 41 16.17 9.53 -14.63
N GLU A 42 16.82 8.40 -14.92
CA GLU A 42 16.36 7.07 -14.52
C GLU A 42 16.22 6.96 -12.98
N LEU A 43 17.25 7.40 -12.25
CA LEU A 43 17.25 7.40 -10.79
C LEU A 43 16.18 8.33 -10.21
N ALA A 44 15.99 9.51 -10.79
CA ALA A 44 14.93 10.43 -10.38
C ALA A 44 13.54 9.81 -10.59
N GLY A 45 13.33 9.11 -11.71
CA GLY A 45 12.09 8.37 -11.97
C GLY A 45 11.83 7.26 -10.95
N VAL A 46 12.85 6.46 -10.64
CA VAL A 46 12.74 5.39 -9.61
C VAL A 46 12.44 5.97 -8.23
N ARG A 47 13.10 7.06 -7.84
CA ARG A 47 12.84 7.73 -6.56
C ARG A 47 11.42 8.28 -6.50
N GLY A 48 10.96 8.97 -7.54
CA GLY A 48 9.59 9.47 -7.61
C GLY A 48 8.55 8.36 -7.54
N ALA A 49 8.79 7.23 -8.20
CA ALA A 49 7.91 6.06 -8.12
C ALA A 49 7.89 5.45 -6.70
N ALA A 50 9.05 5.34 -6.05
CA ALA A 50 9.14 4.84 -4.68
C ALA A 50 8.43 5.77 -3.68
N GLU A 51 8.60 7.09 -3.82
CA GLU A 51 7.92 8.11 -3.02
C GLU A 51 6.40 8.01 -3.19
N ALA A 52 5.90 7.98 -4.42
CA ALA A 52 4.47 7.83 -4.71
C ALA A 52 3.89 6.54 -4.12
N CYS A 53 4.61 5.42 -4.23
CA CYS A 53 4.21 4.15 -3.62
C CYS A 53 4.10 4.29 -2.10
N SER A 54 5.13 4.83 -1.45
CA SER A 54 5.15 5.01 0.00
C SER A 54 4.02 5.94 0.50
N ALA A 55 3.76 7.04 -0.22
CA ALA A 55 2.68 7.97 0.09
C ALA A 55 1.31 7.30 0.00
N SER A 56 1.08 6.50 -1.05
CA SER A 56 -0.18 5.76 -1.22
C SER A 56 -0.42 4.74 -0.10
N VAL A 57 0.63 4.04 0.35
CA VAL A 57 0.54 3.09 1.46
C VAL A 57 0.25 3.81 2.78
N ASP A 58 0.85 4.98 3.01
CA ASP A 58 0.59 5.77 4.20
C ASP A 58 -0.84 6.33 4.23
N GLU A 59 -1.38 6.74 3.08
CA GLU A 59 -2.79 7.12 2.94
C GLU A 59 -3.73 5.94 3.23
N MET A 60 -3.44 4.75 2.68
CA MET A 60 -4.20 3.53 2.97
C MET A 60 -4.18 3.19 4.46
N ARG A 61 -3.02 3.30 5.11
CA ARG A 61 -2.87 3.08 6.55
C ARG A 61 -3.71 4.08 7.35
N THR A 62 -3.68 5.36 6.97
CA THR A 62 -4.47 6.40 7.62
C THR A 62 -5.97 6.14 7.50
N LEU A 63 -6.44 5.77 6.30
CA LEU A 63 -7.84 5.42 6.08
C LEU A 63 -8.26 4.16 6.87
N ALA A 64 -7.40 3.15 6.93
CA ALA A 64 -7.64 1.93 7.70
C ALA A 64 -7.76 2.24 9.20
N ASN A 65 -6.86 3.05 9.76
CA ASN A 65 -6.92 3.47 11.16
C ASN A 65 -8.21 4.24 11.45
N LYS A 66 -8.58 5.21 10.60
CA LYS A 66 -9.84 5.95 10.74
C LYS A 66 -11.05 5.03 10.72
N ARG A 67 -11.09 4.06 9.80
CA ARG A 67 -12.18 3.07 9.73
C ARG A 67 -12.21 2.19 10.98
N ALA A 68 -11.06 1.76 11.48
CA ALA A 68 -10.96 0.96 12.70
C ALA A 68 -11.49 1.71 13.93
N GLU A 69 -11.10 2.97 14.11
CA GLU A 69 -11.56 3.84 15.19
C GLU A 69 -13.06 4.12 15.08
N THR A 70 -13.54 4.48 13.90
CA THR A 70 -14.97 4.77 13.66
C THR A 70 -15.84 3.53 13.87
N ALA A 71 -15.35 2.34 13.51
CA ALA A 71 -16.06 1.09 13.70
C ALA A 71 -15.95 0.53 15.14
N ALA A 72 -15.00 0.98 15.95
CA ALA A 72 -14.77 0.42 17.28
C ALA A 72 -16.00 0.49 18.20
N PRO A 73 -16.76 1.60 18.28
CA PRO A 73 -17.98 1.67 19.08
C PRO A 73 -19.05 0.68 18.60
N ALA A 74 -19.26 0.55 17.29
CA ALA A 74 -20.23 -0.38 16.73
C ALA A 74 -19.85 -1.84 17.02
N ARG A 75 -18.56 -2.17 16.93
CA ARG A 75 -18.03 -3.50 17.29
C ARG A 75 -18.22 -3.80 18.77
N ARG A 76 -17.95 -2.84 19.66
CA ARG A 76 -18.20 -2.98 21.10
C ARG A 76 -19.68 -3.20 21.38
N ALA A 77 -20.56 -2.36 20.84
CA ALA A 77 -22.00 -2.50 21.01
C ALA A 77 -22.52 -3.85 20.48
N ALA A 78 -21.97 -4.37 19.38
CA ALA A 78 -22.30 -5.71 18.89
C ALA A 78 -21.82 -6.82 19.84
N ALA A 79 -20.60 -6.70 20.37
CA ALA A 79 -20.07 -7.64 21.36
C ALA A 79 -20.90 -7.62 22.65
N ASP A 80 -21.30 -6.44 23.13
CA ASP A 80 -22.13 -6.28 24.32
C ASP A 80 -23.50 -6.93 24.10
N ARG A 81 -24.16 -6.68 22.96
CA ARG A 81 -25.42 -7.36 22.61
C ARG A 81 -25.28 -8.87 22.55
N ALA A 82 -24.18 -9.38 21.97
CA ALA A 82 -23.93 -10.81 21.94
C ALA A 82 -23.74 -11.39 23.35
N ALA A 83 -23.00 -10.71 24.21
CA ALA A 83 -22.84 -11.11 25.60
C ALA A 83 -24.17 -11.11 26.36
N ASP A 84 -25.03 -10.12 26.13
CA ASP A 84 -26.37 -10.05 26.72
C ASP A 84 -27.25 -11.22 26.27
N HIS A 85 -27.22 -11.56 24.97
CA HIS A 85 -27.93 -12.71 24.44
C HIS A 85 -27.43 -14.03 25.03
N ASN A 86 -26.12 -14.20 25.20
CA ASN A 86 -25.54 -15.39 25.83
C ASN A 86 -26.01 -15.52 27.29
N ARG A 87 -25.95 -14.44 28.09
CA ARG A 87 -26.44 -14.47 29.49
C ARG A 87 -27.92 -14.83 29.59
N LYS A 88 -28.75 -14.32 28.67
CA LYS A 88 -30.17 -14.68 28.57
C LYS A 88 -30.35 -16.16 28.23
N ALA A 89 -29.58 -16.68 27.28
CA ALA A 89 -29.62 -18.10 26.91
C ALA A 89 -29.24 -18.99 28.10
N ASP A 90 -28.14 -18.68 28.80
CA ASP A 90 -27.71 -19.41 30.00
C ASP A 90 -28.80 -19.42 31.07
N THR A 91 -29.45 -18.27 31.29
CA THR A 91 -30.58 -18.17 32.22
C THR A 91 -31.72 -19.10 31.81
N ILE A 92 -32.12 -19.12 30.54
CA ILE A 92 -33.20 -19.98 30.02
C ILE A 92 -32.86 -21.47 30.15
N LEU A 93 -31.61 -21.83 29.88
CA LEU A 93 -31.12 -23.20 29.95
C LEU A 93 -31.00 -23.70 31.39
N ALA A 94 -30.71 -22.80 32.35
CA ALA A 94 -30.64 -23.12 33.77
C ALA A 94 -32.01 -23.32 34.43
N VAL A 95 -33.12 -22.92 33.78
CA VAL A 95 -34.46 -23.11 34.34
C VAL A 95 -34.80 -24.60 34.41
N PRO A 96 -35.27 -25.11 35.57
CA PRO A 96 -35.77 -26.48 35.70
C PRO A 96 -36.86 -26.83 34.67
N PRO A 97 -37.05 -28.11 34.33
CA PRO A 97 -38.12 -28.51 33.41
C PRO A 97 -39.49 -28.09 33.94
N ALA A 98 -40.29 -27.45 33.09
CA ALA A 98 -41.65 -27.02 33.44
C ALA A 98 -42.59 -28.22 33.68
N VAL A 99 -42.35 -29.34 33.00
CA VAL A 99 -43.06 -30.60 33.16
C VAL A 99 -42.06 -31.69 33.55
N PRO A 100 -41.95 -32.05 34.85
CA PRO A 100 -41.06 -33.10 35.31
C PRO A 100 -41.32 -34.42 34.57
N GLY A 101 -40.28 -35.05 34.05
CA GLY A 101 -40.38 -36.33 33.33
C GLY A 101 -40.81 -36.23 31.86
N ASP A 102 -41.24 -35.06 31.37
CA ASP A 102 -41.58 -34.83 29.96
C ASP A 102 -40.73 -33.71 29.37
N ALA A 103 -39.65 -34.11 28.69
CA ALA A 103 -38.72 -33.19 28.04
C ALA A 103 -39.36 -32.46 26.85
N CYS A 104 -40.25 -33.12 26.11
CA CYS A 104 -40.91 -32.54 24.94
C CYS A 104 -41.90 -31.45 25.35
N ALA A 105 -42.76 -31.72 26.34
CA ALA A 105 -43.69 -30.72 26.88
C ALA A 105 -42.94 -29.55 27.53
N SER A 106 -41.85 -29.83 28.25
CA SER A 106 -40.98 -28.79 28.83
C SER A 106 -40.29 -27.93 27.77
N ALA A 107 -39.88 -28.51 26.64
CA ALA A 107 -39.29 -27.76 25.53
C ALA A 107 -40.33 -26.87 24.83
N GLN A 108 -41.53 -27.39 24.58
CA GLN A 108 -42.63 -26.62 24.00
C GLN A 108 -42.95 -25.38 24.85
N HIS A 109 -43.06 -25.55 26.17
CA HIS A 109 -43.31 -24.44 27.10
C HIS A 109 -42.24 -23.33 27.02
N ARG A 110 -40.96 -23.69 26.81
CA ARG A 110 -39.88 -22.70 26.64
C ARG A 110 -39.98 -21.95 25.32
N VAL A 111 -40.30 -22.64 24.23
CA VAL A 111 -40.49 -22.02 22.91
C VAL A 111 -41.68 -21.07 22.93
N ASP A 112 -42.81 -21.49 23.50
CA ASP A 112 -44.00 -20.66 23.60
C ASP A 112 -43.75 -19.38 24.42
N ALA A 113 -43.07 -19.51 25.57
CA ALA A 113 -42.68 -18.36 26.40
C ALA A 113 -41.74 -17.41 25.65
N TRP A 114 -40.81 -17.94 24.86
CA TRP A 114 -39.88 -17.14 24.05
C TRP A 114 -40.58 -16.42 22.89
N LEU A 115 -41.52 -17.08 22.21
CA LEU A 115 -42.33 -16.46 21.14
C LEU A 115 -43.22 -15.34 21.68
N LEU A 116 -43.84 -15.52 22.85
CA LEU A 116 -44.59 -14.47 23.54
C LEU A 116 -43.73 -13.26 23.88
N GLY A 117 -42.48 -13.49 24.29
CA GLY A 117 -41.51 -12.43 24.58
C GLY A 117 -41.09 -11.62 23.35
N ARG A 118 -41.05 -12.23 22.16
CA ARG A 118 -40.72 -11.54 20.89
C ARG A 118 -41.82 -10.61 20.38
N ALA A 119 -43.07 -10.83 20.77
CA ALA A 119 -44.21 -10.06 20.28
C ALA A 119 -44.40 -8.70 20.98
N ARG A 120 -43.62 -8.39 22.03
CA ARG A 120 -43.64 -7.09 22.70
C ARG A 120 -42.52 -6.19 22.13
N PRO A 121 -42.85 -4.96 21.70
CA PRO A 121 -41.90 -4.03 21.09
C PRO A 121 -40.81 -3.57 22.06
#